data_AF-A0A8X6TP70-F1
#
_entry.id   AF-A0A8X6TP70-F1
#
_cell.length_a   1.000
_cell.length_b   1.000
_cell.length_c   1.000
_cell.angle_alpha   90.00
_cell.angle_beta   90.00
_cell.angle_gamma   90.00
#
_symmetry.space_group_name_H-M   'P 1'
#
loop_
_entity.id
_entity.type
_entity.pdbx_description
1 polymer ?
#
loop_
_entity_poly.entity_id
_entity_poly.type
_entity_poly.pdbx_seq_one_letter_code
_entity_poly.pdbx_strand_id
1 'polypeptide(L)'
;MSEQEKFQKHEWCKSPFSNVSSSFRPILTIKLYTQKFRNLSPDVFEILDSCMYVDDLITSANDTREALKLSRGAKEIMSKASMNLRKWVTNDRNLIKVLEKEIYDIHPILNDSNVTKLKVLGKQWDFQDGC
;
A
#
# COMPACT_ATOMS: atom_id res chain seq x y z
N MET A 1 -15.11 -20.04 45.02
CA MET A 1 -13.65 -20.11 44.83
C MET A 1 -13.38 -19.56 43.44
N SER A 2 -12.74 -18.40 43.35
CA SER A 2 -12.53 -17.66 42.09
C SER A 2 -11.45 -18.32 41.23
N GLU A 3 -11.75 -18.54 39.95
CA GLU A 3 -10.75 -18.93 38.94
C GLU A 3 -9.72 -17.81 38.80
N GLN A 4 -8.44 -18.11 39.03
CA GLN A 4 -7.35 -17.21 38.69
C GLN A 4 -7.00 -17.38 37.21
N GLU A 5 -7.20 -16.34 36.42
CA GLU A 5 -6.72 -16.28 35.03
C GLU A 5 -5.20 -16.45 34.98
N LYS A 6 -4.73 -17.50 34.29
CA LYS A 6 -3.31 -17.74 34.05
C LYS A 6 -2.79 -16.79 32.97
N PHE A 7 -1.83 -15.95 33.33
CA PHE A 7 -1.12 -15.08 32.39
C PHE A 7 -0.32 -15.91 31.37
N GLN A 8 -0.62 -15.77 30.08
CA GLN A 8 0.10 -16.42 28.98
C GLN A 8 1.06 -15.44 28.31
N LYS A 9 2.36 -15.68 28.46
CA LYS A 9 3.41 -14.88 27.81
C LYS A 9 3.58 -15.34 26.36
N HIS A 10 3.50 -14.40 25.42
CA HIS A 10 3.77 -14.63 24.01
C HIS A 10 4.97 -13.78 23.57
N GLU A 11 5.82 -14.35 22.72
CA GLU A 11 7.00 -13.67 22.17
C GLU A 11 6.84 -13.53 20.65
N TRP A 12 7.29 -12.39 20.11
CA TRP A 12 7.16 -12.10 18.68
C TRP A 12 8.34 -12.70 17.90
N CYS A 13 8.04 -13.58 16.93
CA CYS A 13 9.06 -14.11 16.01
C CYS A 13 9.41 -13.15 14.86
N LYS A 14 8.70 -12.01 14.75
CA LYS A 14 8.90 -10.97 13.75
C LYS A 14 8.84 -9.61 14.43
N SER A 15 9.51 -8.59 13.88
CA SER A 15 9.50 -7.26 14.47
C SER A 15 8.06 -6.74 14.64
N PRO A 16 7.67 -6.25 15.83
CA PRO A 16 6.33 -5.72 16.06
C PRO A 16 6.14 -4.41 15.29
N PHE A 17 4.91 -4.14 14.83
CA PHE A 17 4.54 -3.01 13.97
C PHE A 17 4.52 -1.63 14.67
N SER A 18 5.13 -1.48 15.84
CA SER A 18 5.05 -0.24 16.64
C SER A 18 6.34 0.19 17.33
N ASN A 19 7.46 -0.52 17.12
CA ASN A 19 8.75 0.01 17.55
C ASN A 19 9.30 0.94 16.45
N VAL A 20 9.88 2.07 16.83
CA VAL A 20 10.53 3.04 15.91
C VAL A 20 11.56 2.40 14.97
N SER A 21 12.13 1.26 15.35
CA SER A 21 13.10 0.50 14.55
C SER A 21 12.46 -0.50 13.57
N SER A 22 11.18 -0.88 13.70
CA SER A 22 10.48 -1.74 12.73
C SER A 22 10.26 -1.00 11.44
N SER A 23 9.76 0.24 11.49
CA SER A 23 9.39 1.01 10.31
C SER A 23 10.57 1.27 9.37
N PHE A 24 11.78 1.42 9.92
CA PHE A 24 13.00 1.67 9.15
C PHE A 24 13.39 0.48 8.24
N ARG A 25 13.19 -0.76 8.71
CA ARG A 25 13.71 -1.95 8.01
C ARG A 25 12.97 -2.24 6.68
N PRO A 26 11.62 -2.23 6.61
CA PRO A 26 10.89 -2.36 5.36
C PRO A 26 11.23 -1.23 4.38
N ILE A 27 11.23 0.03 4.84
CA ILE A 27 11.52 1.19 3.98
C ILE A 27 12.92 1.06 3.37
N LEU A 28 13.95 0.76 4.19
CA LEU A 28 15.31 0.59 3.69
C LEU A 28 15.41 -0.58 2.71
N THR A 29 14.73 -1.69 3.00
CA THR A 29 14.70 -2.87 2.11
C THR A 29 14.08 -2.52 0.76
N ILE A 30 12.94 -1.81 0.77
CA ILE A 30 12.26 -1.35 -0.45
C ILE A 30 13.19 -0.43 -1.24
N LYS A 31 13.82 0.56 -0.60
CA LYS A 31 14.75 1.49 -1.28
C LYS A 31 15.95 0.76 -1.91
N LEU A 32 16.61 -0.13 -1.18
CA LEU A 32 17.74 -0.89 -1.70
C LEU A 32 17.31 -1.85 -2.83
N TYR A 33 16.13 -2.45 -2.72
CA TYR A 33 15.64 -3.37 -3.73
C TYR A 33 15.23 -2.65 -5.02
N THR A 34 14.50 -1.54 -4.88
CA THR A 34 13.99 -0.73 -6.01
C THR A 34 15.10 -0.08 -6.82
N GLN A 35 16.26 0.22 -6.23
CA GLN A 35 17.43 0.72 -6.97
C GLN A 35 17.82 -0.13 -8.18
N LYS A 36 17.58 -1.45 -8.13
CA LYS A 36 17.84 -2.37 -9.27
C LYS A 36 16.98 -2.07 -10.50
N PHE A 37 15.83 -1.42 -10.30
CA PHE A 37 14.86 -1.11 -11.34
C PHE A 37 14.98 0.32 -11.86
N ARG A 38 15.88 1.15 -11.30
CA ARG A 38 16.07 2.55 -11.70
C ARG A 38 16.22 2.74 -13.21
N ASN A 39 16.97 1.86 -13.87
CA ASN A 39 17.20 1.96 -15.32
C ASN A 39 16.17 1.17 -16.16
N LEU A 40 15.44 0.23 -15.55
CA LEU A 40 14.48 -0.64 -16.24
C LEU A 40 13.07 -0.04 -16.28
N SER A 41 12.68 0.64 -15.20
CA SER A 41 11.36 1.24 -15.04
C SER A 41 11.51 2.49 -14.17
N PRO A 42 12.07 3.58 -14.72
CA PRO A 42 12.42 4.79 -13.96
C PRO A 42 11.20 5.45 -13.31
N ASP A 43 10.06 5.41 -13.99
CA ASP A 43 8.77 5.89 -13.53
C ASP A 43 8.24 5.11 -12.31
N VAL A 44 8.33 3.78 -12.36
CA VAL A 44 7.93 2.92 -11.22
C VAL A 44 8.93 3.03 -10.07
N PHE A 45 10.22 3.14 -10.38
CA PHE A 45 11.26 3.39 -9.39
C PHE A 45 10.99 4.68 -8.60
N GLU A 46 10.68 5.77 -9.31
CA GLU A 46 10.46 7.07 -8.69
C GLU A 46 9.33 7.00 -7.66
N ILE A 47 8.15 6.47 -8.04
CA ILE A 47 7.03 6.37 -7.11
C ILE A 47 7.34 5.47 -5.90
N LEU A 48 8.12 4.39 -6.07
CA LEU A 48 8.47 3.51 -4.94
C LEU A 48 9.54 4.14 -4.04
N ASP A 49 10.36 5.05 -4.54
CA ASP A 49 11.39 5.73 -3.75
C ASP A 49 10.87 6.99 -3.04
N SER A 50 9.97 7.74 -3.68
CA SER A 50 9.47 9.03 -3.21
C SER A 50 8.09 8.97 -2.56
N CYS A 51 7.22 8.04 -2.97
CA CYS A 51 5.80 8.03 -2.59
C CYS A 51 5.43 6.95 -1.55
N MET A 52 6.41 6.20 -1.04
CA MET A 52 6.21 5.26 0.06
C MET A 52 6.26 5.97 1.42
N TYR A 53 5.21 5.81 2.22
CA TYR A 53 5.17 6.19 3.63
C TYR A 53 5.04 4.96 4.51
N VAL A 54 6.15 4.49 5.07
CA VAL A 54 6.25 3.26 5.87
C VAL A 54 5.72 2.04 5.11
N ASP A 55 4.42 1.77 5.18
CA ASP A 55 3.69 0.67 4.55
C ASP A 55 2.67 1.12 3.48
N ASP A 56 2.37 2.42 3.38
CA ASP A 56 1.44 2.99 2.42
C ASP A 56 2.16 3.51 1.16
N LEU A 57 1.67 3.15 -0.03
CA LEU A 57 2.07 3.76 -1.30
C LEU A 57 0.98 4.73 -1.76
N ILE A 58 1.30 6.02 -1.85
CA ILE A 58 0.32 7.06 -2.22
C ILE A 58 0.89 7.90 -3.35
N THR A 59 0.35 7.76 -4.55
CA THR A 59 0.84 8.47 -5.74
C THR A 59 -0.31 9.02 -6.57
N SER A 60 -0.04 10.11 -7.28
CA SER A 60 -0.89 10.64 -8.35
C SER A 60 -0.39 10.16 -9.72
N ALA A 61 -1.27 10.22 -10.72
CA ALA A 61 -0.95 10.00 -12.13
C ALA A 61 -1.80 10.97 -12.97
N ASN A 62 -1.35 11.29 -14.18
CA ASN A 62 -2.02 12.25 -15.06
C ASN A 62 -3.26 11.65 -15.73
N ASP A 63 -3.24 10.33 -15.98
CA ASP A 63 -4.34 9.62 -16.62
C ASP A 63 -4.48 8.16 -16.12
N THR A 64 -5.60 7.53 -16.47
CA THR A 64 -5.95 6.14 -16.13
C THR A 64 -4.91 5.13 -16.59
N ARG A 65 -4.31 5.35 -17.77
CA ARG A 65 -3.37 4.41 -18.38
C ARG A 65 -2.03 4.46 -17.66
N GLU A 66 -1.56 5.65 -17.32
CA GLU A 66 -0.38 5.87 -16.50
C GLU A 66 -0.58 5.26 -15.12
N ALA A 67 -1.70 5.54 -14.46
CA ALA A 67 -2.03 4.96 -13.16
C ALA A 67 -2.04 3.41 -13.18
N LEU A 68 -2.59 2.82 -14.24
CA LEU A 68 -2.59 1.36 -14.42
C LEU A 68 -1.17 0.81 -14.66
N LYS A 69 -0.36 1.50 -15.47
CA LYS A 69 1.04 1.11 -15.72
C LYS A 69 1.84 1.13 -14.41
N LEU A 70 1.73 2.22 -13.65
CA LEU A 70 2.41 2.42 -12.38
C LEU A 70 1.96 1.40 -11.34
N SER A 71 0.66 1.14 -11.19
CA SER A 71 0.13 0.15 -10.23
C SER A 71 0.59 -1.27 -10.53
N ARG A 72 0.58 -1.69 -11.80
CA ARG A 72 1.11 -2.99 -12.23
C ARG A 72 2.61 -3.12 -11.96
N GLY A 73 3.39 -2.12 -12.36
CA GLY A 73 4.83 -2.12 -12.13
C GLY A 73 5.18 -2.16 -10.65
N ALA A 74 4.50 -1.35 -9.84
CA ALA A 74 4.69 -1.32 -8.39
C ALA A 74 4.35 -2.66 -7.75
N LYS A 75 3.20 -3.26 -8.12
CA LYS A 75 2.79 -4.60 -7.64
C LYS A 75 3.82 -5.66 -8.01
N GLU A 76 4.33 -5.65 -9.25
CA GLU A 76 5.33 -6.61 -9.71
C GLU A 76 6.65 -6.50 -8.93
N ILE A 77 7.21 -5.29 -8.84
CA ILE A 77 8.49 -5.05 -8.15
C ILE A 77 8.38 -5.42 -6.67
N MET A 78 7.31 -4.97 -6.01
CA MET A 78 7.09 -5.28 -4.59
C MET A 78 6.90 -6.78 -4.38
N SER A 79 6.16 -7.46 -5.26
CA SER A 79 5.97 -8.92 -5.18
C SER A 79 7.29 -9.67 -5.31
N LYS A 80 8.19 -9.24 -6.22
CA LYS A 80 9.55 -9.81 -6.33
C LYS A 80 10.41 -9.54 -5.09
N ALA A 81 10.12 -8.48 -4.33
CA ALA A 81 10.71 -8.20 -3.02
C ALA A 81 10.06 -9.01 -1.87
N SER A 82 9.14 -9.94 -2.18
CA SER A 82 8.31 -10.67 -1.20
C SER A 82 7.42 -9.75 -0.36
N MET A 83 7.01 -8.60 -0.92
CA MET A 83 6.11 -7.63 -0.30
C MET A 83 4.85 -7.47 -1.15
N ASN A 84 3.67 -7.53 -0.53
CA ASN A 84 2.41 -7.45 -1.26
C ASN A 84 1.72 -6.11 -0.99
N LEU A 85 1.55 -5.30 -2.04
CA LEU A 85 0.69 -4.13 -2.00
C LEU A 85 -0.78 -4.57 -2.00
N ARG A 86 -1.55 -4.00 -1.09
CA ARG A 86 -2.91 -4.44 -0.75
C ARG A 86 -3.83 -3.25 -0.53
N LYS A 87 -5.13 -3.52 -0.50
CA LYS A 87 -6.20 -2.53 -0.25
C LYS A 87 -6.10 -1.29 -1.17
N TRP A 88 -6.05 -1.53 -2.48
CA TRP A 88 -5.95 -0.48 -3.48
C TRP A 88 -7.19 0.42 -3.49
N VAL A 89 -6.96 1.74 -3.62
CA VAL A 89 -8.00 2.78 -3.74
C VAL A 89 -7.55 3.81 -4.77
N THR A 90 -8.49 4.32 -5.56
CA THR A 90 -8.25 5.38 -6.56
C THR A 90 -9.53 6.20 -6.73
N ASN A 91 -9.38 7.45 -7.17
CA ASN A 91 -10.49 8.31 -7.56
C ASN A 91 -11.05 7.96 -8.95
N ASP A 92 -10.33 7.16 -9.74
CA ASP A 92 -10.76 6.78 -11.08
C ASP A 92 -11.62 5.50 -11.06
N ARG A 93 -12.93 5.66 -11.29
CA ARG A 93 -13.89 4.55 -11.34
C ARG A 93 -13.60 3.54 -12.46
N ASN A 94 -13.00 3.97 -13.57
CA ASN A 94 -12.63 3.04 -14.65
C ASN A 94 -11.44 2.20 -14.22
N LEU A 95 -10.46 2.81 -13.52
CA LEU A 95 -9.32 2.10 -12.98
C LEU A 95 -9.75 1.05 -11.94
N ILE A 96 -10.68 1.38 -11.03
CA ILE A 96 -11.22 0.40 -10.05
C ILE A 96 -11.70 -0.88 -10.77
N LYS A 97 -12.55 -0.72 -11.79
CA LYS A 97 -13.09 -1.86 -12.56
C LYS A 97 -12.00 -2.70 -13.23
N VAL A 98 -10.92 -2.07 -13.68
CA VAL A 98 -9.78 -2.78 -14.28
C VAL A 98 -8.99 -3.53 -13.22
N LEU A 99 -8.71 -2.90 -12.08
CA LEU A 99 -7.98 -3.52 -10.98
C LEU A 99 -8.75 -4.72 -10.37
N GLU A 100 -10.08 -4.62 -10.24
CA GLU A 100 -10.95 -5.73 -9.83
C GLU A 100 -10.83 -6.93 -10.79
N LYS A 101 -10.87 -6.67 -12.11
CA LYS A 101 -10.70 -7.72 -13.13
C LYS A 101 -9.33 -8.39 -13.08
N GLU A 102 -8.30 -7.63 -12.71
CA GLU A 102 -6.93 -8.14 -12.52
C GLU A 102 -6.69 -8.72 -11.12
N ILE A 103 -7.75 -8.93 -10.33
CA ILE A 103 -7.70 -9.60 -9.03
C ILE A 103 -6.74 -8.85 -8.08
N TYR A 104 -6.82 -7.52 -8.08
CA TYR A 104 -6.18 -6.71 -7.05
C TYR A 104 -7.03 -6.80 -5.77
N ASP A 105 -6.34 -6.74 -4.63
CA ASP A 105 -6.99 -6.58 -3.33
C ASP A 105 -7.49 -5.14 -3.19
N ILE A 106 -8.73 -4.87 -3.61
CA ILE A 106 -9.37 -3.55 -3.55
C ILE A 106 -9.81 -3.27 -2.12
N HIS A 107 -9.66 -2.03 -1.66
CA HIS A 107 -10.11 -1.68 -0.31
C HIS A 107 -11.64 -1.84 -0.19
N PRO A 108 -12.17 -2.51 0.86
CA PRO A 108 -13.61 -2.77 1.01
C PRO A 108 -14.50 -1.53 1.02
N ILE A 109 -13.93 -0.36 1.32
CA ILE A 109 -14.64 0.93 1.31
C ILE A 109 -15.26 1.26 -0.07
N LEU A 110 -14.67 0.74 -1.15
CA LEU A 110 -15.18 0.96 -2.50
C LEU A 110 -16.48 0.18 -2.78
N ASN A 111 -16.84 -0.79 -1.92
CA ASN A 111 -18.11 -1.51 -2.00
C ASN A 111 -19.27 -0.75 -1.31
N ASP A 112 -18.96 0.27 -0.50
CA ASP A 112 -19.99 1.08 0.18
C ASP A 112 -20.19 2.40 -0.55
N SER A 113 -21.25 2.47 -1.35
CA SER A 113 -21.62 3.67 -2.11
C SER A 113 -21.89 4.90 -1.23
N ASN A 114 -22.16 4.72 0.07
CA ASN A 114 -22.43 5.82 1.00
C ASN A 114 -21.14 6.41 1.60
N VAL A 115 -19.99 5.76 1.39
CA VAL A 115 -18.71 6.20 1.93
C VAL A 115 -17.83 6.71 0.80
N THR A 116 -17.45 7.98 0.89
CA THR A 116 -16.55 8.64 -0.07
C THR A 116 -15.21 8.99 0.54
N LYS A 117 -15.04 8.82 1.85
CA LYS A 117 -13.90 9.32 2.62
C LYS A 117 -13.10 8.19 3.24
N LEU A 118 -11.78 8.19 3.00
CA LEU A 118 -10.82 7.27 3.61
C LEU A 118 -9.84 8.06 4.49
N LYS A 119 -9.45 7.51 5.64
CA LYS A 119 -8.38 8.09 6.44
C LYS A 119 -7.03 7.60 5.91
N VAL A 120 -6.25 8.51 5.32
CA VAL A 120 -4.93 8.27 4.77
C VAL A 120 -3.93 9.15 5.53
N LEU A 121 -2.90 8.53 6.11
CA LEU A 121 -1.88 9.22 6.91
C LEU A 121 -2.43 10.14 8.03
N GLY A 122 -3.56 9.75 8.63
CA GLY A 122 -4.20 10.57 9.67
C GLY A 122 -5.16 11.65 9.16
N LYS A 123 -5.20 11.91 7.84
CA LYS A 123 -6.08 12.89 7.20
C LYS A 123 -7.25 12.21 6.49
N GLN A 124 -8.40 12.88 6.41
CA GLN A 124 -9.51 12.40 5.59
C GLN A 124 -9.27 12.80 4.14
N TRP A 125 -9.31 11.82 3.25
CA TRP A 125 -9.26 11.98 1.81
C TRP A 125 -10.62 11.57 1.24
N ASP A 126 -11.28 12.47 0.53
CA ASP A 126 -12.47 12.13 -0.28
C ASP A 126 -11.98 11.65 -1.65
N PHE A 127 -12.25 10.39 -1.98
CA PHE A 127 -11.82 9.79 -3.24
C PHE A 127 -12.86 9.96 -4.36
N GLN A 128 -13.98 10.63 -4.09
CA GLN A 128 -14.96 11.01 -5.12
C GLN A 128 -14.84 12.49 -5.50
N ASP A 129 -14.36 13.35 -4.59
CA ASP A 129 -13.96 14.70 -4.93
C ASP A 129 -12.66 14.62 -5.75
N GLY A 130 -12.78 14.85 -7.07
CA GLY A 130 -11.60 15.01 -7.93
C GLY A 130 -10.73 16.17 -7.43
N CYS A 131 -9.41 16.03 -7.57
CA CYS A 131 -8.50 17.17 -7.40
C CYS A 131 -8.79 18.26 -8.45
#